data_AF-A0A7X9BF12-F1
#
_entry.id   AF-A0A7X9BF12-F1
#
_cell.length_a   1.000
_cell.length_b   1.000
_cell.length_c   1.000
_cell.angle_alpha   90.00
_cell.angle_beta   90.00
_cell.angle_gamma   90.00
#
_symmetry.space_group_name_H-M   'P 1'
#
loop_
_entity.id
_entity.type
_entity.pdbx_description
1 polymer ?
#
loop_
_entity_poly.entity_id
_entity_poly.type
_entity_poly.pdbx_seq_one_letter_code
_entity_poly.pdbx_strand_id
1 'polypeptide(L)'
;MQQKWTIITAGAIVGILAIVLVILGNPANMGFCIACFLRDIAGGLGLHTNATVQYIRPEIIGLVLGAFGAAIVTREFRSLGGSSALTRFVLGFIAMIGMLVFLGCPLRAILRLAGGDLNALVGILGLIAGVALGLPFLRKGF
;
A
#
# COMPACT_ATOMS: atom_id res chain seq x y z
N MET A 1 -25.90 6.95 -6.35
CA MET A 1 -25.50 6.72 -7.76
C MET A 1 -24.11 7.30 -8.05
N GLN A 2 -23.87 8.60 -7.83
CA GLN A 2 -22.57 9.29 -8.03
C GLN A 2 -21.36 8.55 -7.40
N GLN A 3 -21.46 8.10 -6.14
CA GLN A 3 -20.37 7.41 -5.44
C GLN A 3 -19.94 6.07 -6.06
N LYS A 4 -20.82 5.37 -6.79
CA LYS A 4 -20.45 4.09 -7.44
C LYS A 4 -19.56 4.36 -8.66
N TRP A 5 -19.87 5.40 -9.43
CA TRP A 5 -19.12 5.78 -10.61
C TRP A 5 -17.73 6.32 -10.27
N THR A 6 -17.58 7.08 -9.18
CA THR A 6 -16.26 7.53 -8.70
C THR A 6 -15.38 6.37 -8.25
N ILE A 7 -15.93 5.35 -7.58
CA ILE A 7 -15.17 4.16 -7.17
C ILE A 7 -14.72 3.34 -8.38
N ILE A 8 -15.61 3.12 -9.35
CA ILE A 8 -15.31 2.34 -10.56
C ILE A 8 -14.24 3.05 -11.39
N THR A 9 -14.39 4.37 -11.59
CA THR A 9 -13.41 5.17 -12.36
C THR A 9 -12.05 5.22 -11.67
N ALA A 10 -12.00 5.41 -10.35
CA ALA A 10 -10.75 5.36 -9.60
C ALA A 10 -10.08 3.98 -9.68
N GLY A 11 -10.85 2.89 -9.53
CA GLY A 11 -10.34 1.53 -9.69
C GLY A 11 -9.78 1.25 -11.08
N ALA A 12 -10.46 1.72 -12.12
CA ALA A 12 -9.99 1.60 -13.51
C ALA A 12 -8.68 2.37 -13.74
N ILE A 13 -8.58 3.62 -13.26
CA ILE A 13 -7.37 4.43 -13.39
C ILE A 13 -6.18 3.77 -12.67
N VAL A 14 -6.39 3.30 -11.43
CA VAL A 14 -5.33 2.62 -10.66
C VAL A 14 -4.92 1.31 -11.30
N GLY A 15 -5.87 0.55 -11.85
CA GLY A 15 -5.59 -0.68 -12.61
C GLY A 15 -4.76 -0.43 -13.86
N ILE A 16 -5.10 0.59 -14.65
CA ILE A 16 -4.34 1.00 -15.83
C ILE A 16 -2.92 1.44 -15.43
N LEU A 17 -2.79 2.28 -14.40
CA LEU A 17 -1.50 2.72 -13.88
C LEU A 17 -0.64 1.53 -13.41
N ALA A 18 -1.25 0.53 -12.76
CA ALA A 18 -0.54 -0.66 -12.33
C ALA A 18 0.05 -1.44 -13.53
N ILE A 19 -0.69 -1.58 -14.63
CA ILE A 19 -0.20 -2.22 -15.86
C ILE A 19 0.91 -1.40 -16.50
N VAL A 20 0.72 -0.08 -16.62
CA VAL A 20 1.73 0.83 -17.18
C VAL A 20 3.04 0.75 -16.39
N LEU A 21 2.98 0.67 -15.07
CA LEU A 21 4.16 0.53 -14.23
C LEU A 21 4.88 -0.83 -14.41
N VAL A 22 4.14 -1.91 -14.69
CA VAL A 22 4.75 -3.21 -15.07
C VAL A 22 5.53 -3.06 -16.39
N ILE A 23 4.93 -2.41 -17.39
CA ILE A 23 5.57 -2.18 -18.69
C ILE A 23 6.82 -1.30 -18.54
N LEU A 24 6.78 -0.31 -17.65
CA LEU A 24 7.90 0.59 -17.34
C LEU A 24 9.02 -0.05 -16.50
N GLY A 25 8.94 -1.35 -16.22
CA GLY A 25 10.04 -2.11 -15.60
C GLY A 25 9.75 -2.68 -14.21
N ASN A 26 8.54 -2.54 -13.68
CA ASN A 26 8.19 -3.30 -12.47
C ASN A 26 8.07 -4.79 -12.76
N PRO A 27 8.48 -5.65 -11.81
CA PRO A 27 8.25 -7.07 -11.97
C PRO A 27 6.75 -7.34 -12.09
N ALA A 28 6.40 -8.28 -12.97
CA ALA A 28 5.02 -8.57 -13.38
C ALA A 28 4.07 -8.87 -12.21
N ASN A 29 4.62 -9.28 -11.07
CA ASN A 29 3.90 -9.61 -9.84
C ASN A 29 3.90 -8.49 -8.78
N MET A 30 4.39 -7.28 -9.08
CA MET A 30 4.40 -6.13 -8.16
C MET A 30 3.48 -4.99 -8.57
N GLY A 31 3.34 -4.67 -9.87
CA GLY A 31 2.51 -3.57 -10.38
C GLY A 31 2.63 -2.29 -9.55
N PHE A 32 1.63 -1.99 -8.73
CA PHE A 32 1.66 -0.90 -7.75
C PHE A 32 1.66 -1.44 -6.31
N CYS A 33 2.83 -1.48 -5.65
CA CYS A 33 3.02 -2.06 -4.32
C CYS A 33 3.70 -1.10 -3.34
N ILE A 34 2.89 -0.43 -2.53
CA ILE A 34 3.37 0.55 -1.54
C ILE A 34 4.36 -0.06 -0.54
N ALA A 35 4.11 -1.30 -0.08
CA ALA A 35 5.01 -1.98 0.85
C ALA A 35 6.39 -2.26 0.23
N CYS A 36 6.45 -2.72 -1.02
CA CYS A 36 7.74 -2.91 -1.68
C CYS A 36 8.44 -1.58 -1.93
N PHE A 37 7.70 -0.54 -2.34
CA PHE A 37 8.28 0.77 -2.61
C PHE A 37 8.84 1.41 -1.33
N LEU A 38 8.15 1.26 -0.19
CA LEU A 38 8.65 1.72 1.10
C LEU A 38 9.91 0.97 1.54
N ARG A 39 9.98 -0.35 1.30
CA ARG A 39 11.21 -1.13 1.50
C ARG A 39 12.32 -0.57 0.61
N ASP A 40 12.04 -0.39 -0.68
CA ASP A 40 13.07 0.03 -1.65
C ASP A 40 13.62 1.44 -1.31
N ILE A 41 12.74 2.36 -0.89
CA ILE A 41 13.12 3.69 -0.37
C ILE A 41 13.96 3.56 0.90
N ALA A 42 13.59 2.69 1.84
CA ALA A 42 14.42 2.42 3.02
C ALA A 42 15.80 1.87 2.64
N GLY A 43 15.91 1.14 1.53
CA GLY A 43 17.18 0.71 0.95
C GLY A 43 17.99 1.86 0.41
N GLY A 44 17.36 2.75 -0.36
CA GLY A 44 18.00 3.97 -0.87
C GLY A 44 18.45 4.95 0.23
N LEU A 45 17.81 4.90 1.40
CA LEU A 45 18.20 5.66 2.60
C LEU A 45 19.28 4.95 3.45
N GLY A 46 19.74 3.76 3.04
CA GLY A 46 20.79 3.01 3.76
C GLY A 46 20.29 2.26 5.00
N LEU A 47 18.97 2.13 5.20
CA LEU A 47 18.39 1.43 6.35
C LEU A 47 18.49 -0.10 6.25
N HIS A 48 18.75 -0.64 5.05
CA HIS A 48 19.07 -2.05 4.83
C HIS A 48 19.96 -2.23 3.61
N THR A 49 20.78 -3.29 3.61
CA THR A 49 21.93 -3.46 2.70
C THR A 49 21.67 -4.41 1.51
N ASN A 50 20.43 -4.52 1.02
CA ASN A 50 20.13 -5.40 -0.11
C ASN A 50 20.33 -4.66 -1.45
N ALA A 51 21.47 -4.90 -2.10
CA ALA A 51 21.90 -4.22 -3.33
C ALA A 51 20.87 -4.23 -4.49
N THR A 52 19.92 -5.17 -4.51
CA THR A 52 18.92 -5.27 -5.59
C THR A 52 17.77 -4.26 -5.47
N VAL A 53 17.60 -3.62 -4.31
CA VAL A 53 16.41 -2.82 -3.97
C VAL A 53 16.76 -1.50 -3.28
N GLN A 54 17.91 -0.90 -3.58
CA GLN A 54 18.37 0.37 -2.98
C GLN A 54 18.19 1.56 -3.92
N TYR A 55 16.94 1.94 -4.21
CA TYR A 55 16.68 3.14 -5.01
C TYR A 55 15.37 3.81 -4.57
N ILE A 56 15.34 5.13 -4.73
CA ILE A 56 14.18 5.94 -4.38
C ILE A 56 13.18 5.87 -5.51
N ARG A 57 11.98 5.38 -5.19
CA ARG A 57 10.87 5.25 -6.12
C ARG A 57 10.00 6.51 -6.13
N PRO A 58 9.93 7.26 -7.24
CA PRO A 58 9.17 8.51 -7.29
C PRO A 58 7.66 8.32 -7.15
N GLU A 59 7.15 7.09 -7.28
CA GLU A 59 5.72 6.78 -7.20
C GLU A 59 5.11 7.11 -5.84
N ILE A 60 5.82 6.84 -4.74
CA ILE A 60 5.34 7.18 -3.40
C ILE A 60 5.31 8.69 -3.22
N ILE A 61 6.35 9.38 -3.66
CA ILE A 61 6.44 10.85 -3.58
C ILE A 61 5.31 11.48 -4.41
N GLY A 62 5.11 11.01 -5.64
CA GLY A 62 4.03 11.46 -6.52
C GLY A 62 2.64 11.21 -5.94
N LEU A 63 2.40 10.05 -5.32
CA LEU A 63 1.13 9.75 -4.67
C LEU A 63 0.87 10.66 -3.45
N VAL A 64 1.88 10.88 -2.62
CA VAL A 64 1.77 11.76 -1.44
C VAL A 64 1.53 13.21 -1.86
N LEU A 65 2.30 13.73 -2.83
CA LEU A 65 2.13 15.08 -3.35
C LEU A 65 0.80 15.26 -4.08
N GLY A 66 0.36 14.25 -4.84
CA GLY A 66 -0.94 14.25 -5.52
C GLY A 66 -2.11 14.27 -4.53
N ALA A 67 -2.05 13.43 -3.48
CA ALA A 67 -3.06 13.43 -2.42
C ALA A 67 -3.09 14.76 -1.65
N PHE A 68 -1.92 15.35 -1.38
CA PHE A 68 -1.81 16.65 -0.74
C PHE A 68 -2.39 17.77 -1.61
N GLY A 69 -2.05 17.81 -2.90
CA GLY A 69 -2.61 18.77 -3.85
C GLY A 69 -4.13 18.66 -3.97
N ALA A 70 -4.64 17.42 -4.06
CA ALA A 70 -6.08 17.17 -4.07
C ALA A 70 -6.76 17.70 -2.78
N ALA A 71 -6.18 17.44 -1.61
CA ALA A 71 -6.72 17.90 -0.33
C ALA A 71 -6.74 19.43 -0.19
N ILE A 72 -5.77 20.14 -0.77
CA ILE A 72 -5.75 21.61 -0.81
C ILE A 72 -6.85 22.13 -1.73
N VAL A 73 -6.97 21.57 -2.94
CA VAL A 73 -7.98 22.01 -3.93
C VAL A 73 -9.40 21.78 -3.41
N THR A 74 -9.64 20.66 -2.74
CA THR A 74 -10.95 20.36 -2.13
C THR A 74 -11.18 21.11 -0.82
N ARG A 75 -10.16 21.81 -0.28
CA ARG A 75 -10.18 22.48 1.03
C ARG A 75 -10.50 21.54 2.21
N GLU A 76 -10.27 20.25 2.04
CA GLU A 76 -10.47 19.20 3.04
C GLU A 76 -9.18 18.89 3.83
N PHE A 77 -8.12 19.68 3.62
CA PHE A 77 -6.87 19.47 4.33
C PHE A 77 -7.02 19.69 5.84
N ARG A 78 -6.89 18.62 6.61
CA ARG A 78 -6.89 18.64 8.07
C ARG A 78 -5.65 17.92 8.60
N SER A 79 -4.84 18.63 9.39
CA SER A 79 -3.72 18.03 10.13
C SER A 79 -4.27 17.22 11.31
N LEU A 80 -4.24 15.89 11.20
CA LEU A 80 -4.63 14.99 12.27
C LEU A 80 -3.38 14.57 13.07
N GLY A 81 -3.26 15.05 14.30
CA GLY A 81 -2.26 14.57 15.26
C GLY A 81 -2.80 13.35 16.03
N GLY A 82 -2.06 12.25 16.04
CA GLY A 82 -2.45 11.05 16.80
C GLY A 82 -2.10 11.16 18.29
N SER A 83 -3.04 10.78 19.16
CA SER A 83 -2.85 10.72 20.63
C SER A 83 -1.69 9.80 21.06
N SER A 84 -1.33 8.81 20.23
CA SER A 84 -0.30 7.82 20.55
C SER A 84 0.59 7.51 19.32
N ALA A 85 1.59 8.37 19.09
CA ALA A 85 2.51 8.24 17.96
C ALA A 85 3.33 6.93 18.01
N LEU A 86 3.80 6.54 19.19
CA LEU A 86 4.66 5.37 19.37
C LEU A 86 3.92 4.05 19.06
N THR A 87 2.71 3.86 19.58
CA THR A 87 1.92 2.65 19.31
C THR A 87 1.57 2.53 17.83
N ARG A 88 1.17 3.63 17.18
CA ARG A 88 0.91 3.64 15.72
C ARG A 88 2.14 3.29 14.92
N PHE A 89 3.31 3.79 15.31
CA PHE A 89 4.57 3.46 14.68
C PHE A 89 4.90 1.97 14.83
N VAL A 90 4.79 1.41 16.04
CA VAL A 90 5.05 -0.02 16.30
C VAL A 90 4.08 -0.92 15.53
N LEU A 91 2.79 -0.58 15.50
CA LEU A 91 1.80 -1.31 14.71
C LEU A 91 2.10 -1.24 13.21
N GLY A 92 2.48 -0.07 12.70
CA GLY A 92 2.90 0.10 11.31
C GLY A 92 4.13 -0.73 10.98
N PHE A 93 5.10 -0.81 11.89
CA PHE A 93 6.30 -1.62 11.73
C PHE A 93 5.98 -3.13 11.68
N ILE A 94 5.15 -3.63 12.61
CA ILE A 94 4.70 -5.03 12.62
C ILE A 94 3.90 -5.33 11.34
N ALA A 95 3.01 -4.42 10.92
CA ALA A 95 2.24 -4.57 9.69
C ALA A 95 3.16 -4.63 8.45
N MET A 96 4.20 -3.80 8.41
CA MET A 96 5.17 -3.80 7.32
C MET A 96 5.95 -5.12 7.24
N ILE A 97 6.40 -5.65 8.38
CA ILE A 97 7.02 -6.99 8.44
C ILE A 97 6.06 -8.05 7.89
N GLY A 98 4.80 -8.04 8.35
CA GLY A 98 3.78 -8.97 7.86
C GLY A 98 3.56 -8.88 6.34
N MET A 99 3.43 -7.66 5.80
CA MET A 99 3.26 -7.46 4.36
C MET A 99 4.46 -7.94 3.54
N LEU A 100 5.68 -7.81 4.06
CA LEU A 100 6.90 -8.28 3.41
C LEU A 100 7.06 -9.80 3.47
N VAL A 101 6.70 -10.44 4.58
CA VAL A 101 6.78 -11.90 4.75
C VAL A 101 5.75 -12.61 3.87
N PHE A 102 4.51 -12.11 3.86
CA PHE A 102 3.41 -12.73 3.09
C PHE A 102 3.28 -12.21 1.66
N LEU A 103 4.16 -11.28 1.22
CA LEU A 103 4.11 -10.61 -0.09
C LEU A 103 2.71 -10.05 -0.44
N GLY A 104 2.05 -9.44 0.55
CA GLY A 104 0.59 -9.34 0.60
C GLY A 104 0.00 -7.94 0.74
N CYS A 105 0.57 -6.89 0.12
CA CYS A 105 -0.15 -5.62 0.08
C CYS A 105 -1.47 -5.82 -0.71
N PRO A 106 -2.59 -5.16 -0.33
CA PRO A 106 -3.92 -5.49 -0.86
C PRO A 106 -3.96 -5.45 -2.39
N LEU A 107 -3.34 -4.42 -2.97
CA LEU A 107 -3.28 -4.24 -4.41
C LEU A 107 -2.38 -5.28 -5.10
N ARG A 108 -1.21 -5.59 -4.54
CA ARG A 108 -0.31 -6.62 -5.06
C ARG A 108 -0.92 -8.01 -4.97
N ALA A 109 -1.66 -8.31 -3.90
CA ALA A 109 -2.33 -9.59 -3.74
C ALA A 109 -3.37 -9.81 -4.83
N ILE A 110 -4.16 -8.78 -5.17
CA ILE A 110 -5.13 -8.83 -6.27
C ILE A 110 -4.42 -8.97 -7.62
N LEU A 111 -3.34 -8.22 -7.87
CA LEU A 111 -2.58 -8.32 -9.12
C LEU A 111 -1.90 -9.68 -9.29
N ARG A 112 -1.42 -10.29 -8.21
CA ARG A 112 -0.88 -11.66 -8.22
C ARG A 112 -1.96 -12.69 -8.54
N LEU A 113 -3.14 -12.55 -7.93
CA LEU A 113 -4.28 -13.40 -8.26
C LEU A 113 -4.67 -13.28 -9.73
N ALA A 114 -4.67 -12.05 -10.28
CA ALA A 114 -4.90 -11.80 -11.70
C ALA A 114 -3.81 -12.40 -12.62
N GLY A 115 -2.58 -12.49 -12.13
CA GLY A 115 -1.45 -13.17 -12.81
C GLY A 115 -1.44 -14.69 -12.70
N GLY A 116 -2.44 -15.31 -12.04
CA GLY A 116 -2.58 -16.77 -11.91
C GLY A 116 -1.94 -17.38 -10.66
N ASP A 117 -1.42 -16.57 -9.73
CA ASP A 117 -0.82 -17.05 -8.47
C ASP A 117 -1.93 -17.44 -7.47
N LEU A 118 -2.28 -18.73 -7.41
CA LEU A 118 -3.33 -19.23 -6.49
C LEU A 118 -2.96 -19.05 -5.00
N ASN A 119 -1.65 -19.00 -4.68
CA ASN A 119 -1.16 -18.68 -3.33
C ASN A 119 -1.58 -17.28 -2.84
N ALA A 120 -1.96 -16.37 -3.74
CA ALA A 120 -2.48 -15.06 -3.35
C ALA A 120 -3.80 -15.16 -2.57
N LEU A 121 -4.60 -16.21 -2.76
CA LEU A 121 -5.85 -16.44 -2.01
C LEU A 121 -5.58 -16.60 -0.52
N VAL A 122 -4.56 -17.37 -0.14
CA VAL A 122 -4.19 -17.56 1.27
C VAL A 122 -3.73 -16.24 1.88
N GLY A 123 -2.98 -15.44 1.14
CA GLY A 123 -2.57 -14.09 1.55
C GLY A 123 -3.75 -13.14 1.76
N ILE A 124 -4.74 -13.17 0.85
CA ILE A 124 -5.97 -12.35 0.96
C ILE A 124 -6.82 -12.82 2.14
N LEU A 125 -7.00 -14.13 2.33
CA LEU A 125 -7.75 -14.67 3.46
C LEU A 125 -7.06 -14.32 4.79
N GLY A 126 -5.74 -14.42 4.85
CA GLY A 126 -4.95 -14.00 6.01
C GLY A 126 -5.09 -12.50 6.30
N LEU A 127 -5.09 -11.65 5.27
CA LEU A 127 -5.31 -10.21 5.42
C LEU A 127 -6.73 -9.91 5.93
N ILE A 128 -7.76 -10.56 5.38
CA ILE A 128 -9.15 -10.40 5.81
C ILE A 128 -9.31 -10.85 7.26
N ALA A 129 -8.79 -12.02 7.62
CA ALA A 129 -8.85 -12.54 8.98
C ALA A 129 -8.10 -11.63 9.97
N GLY A 130 -6.90 -11.17 9.61
CA GLY A 130 -6.11 -10.25 10.42
C GLY A 130 -6.82 -8.91 10.67
N VAL A 131 -7.42 -8.32 9.63
CA VAL A 131 -8.21 -7.08 9.77
C VAL A 131 -9.48 -7.34 10.60
N ALA A 132 -10.17 -8.46 10.39
CA ALA A 132 -11.38 -8.81 11.14
C ALA A 132 -11.10 -9.01 12.63
N LEU A 133 -9.95 -9.61 12.99
CA LEU A 133 -9.50 -9.78 14.38
C LEU A 133 -8.95 -8.47 14.98
N GLY A 134 -8.31 -7.62 14.18
CA GLY A 134 -7.77 -6.33 14.62
C GLY A 134 -8.84 -5.26 14.83
N LEU A 135 -9.92 -5.27 14.06
CA LEU A 135 -11.01 -4.30 14.14
C LEU A 135 -11.69 -4.20 15.52
N PRO A 136 -12.05 -5.29 16.22
CA PRO A 136 -12.61 -5.20 17.57
C PRO A 136 -11.61 -4.63 18.58
N PHE A 137 -10.31 -4.93 18.45
CA PHE A 137 -9.27 -4.32 19.28
C PHE A 137 -9.15 -2.82 19.03
N LEU A 138 -9.16 -2.38 17.76
CA LEU A 138 -9.15 -0.96 17.41
C LEU A 138 -10.40 -0.22 17.92
N ARG A 139 -11.58 -0.84 17.81
CA ARG A 139 -12.86 -0.25 18.22
C ARG A 139 -13.02 -0.15 19.73
N LYS A 140 -12.42 -1.06 20.49
CA LYS A 140 -12.41 -1.02 21.96
C LYS A 140 -11.49 0.06 22.54
N GLY A 141 -10.82 0.81 21.67
CA GLY A 141 -9.92 1.87 22.08
C GLY A 141 -8.54 1.29 22.33
N PHE A 142 -7.63 1.58 21.40
CA PHE A 142 -6.33 2.03 21.84
C PHE A 142 -6.48 3.17 22.85
#